data_AF-A0A7K9XR68-F1
#
_entry.id   AF-A0A7K9XR68-F1
#
_cell.length_a   1.000
_cell.length_b   1.000
_cell.length_c   1.000
_cell.angle_alpha   90.00
_cell.angle_beta   90.00
_cell.angle_gamma   90.00
#
_symmetry.space_group_name_H-M   'P 1'
#
loop_
_entity.id
_entity.type
_entity.pdbx_description
1 polymer ?
#
loop_
_entity_poly.entity_id
_entity_poly.type
_entity_poly.pdbx_seq_one_letter_code
_entity_poly.pdbx_strand_id
1 'polypeptide(L)'
;GASCRVLSLQGSLVFLVSGLAVLGYAAALSAQPTYQGVVRAVCGAAAGKLCEVCFLLNLFMISVALLRVVGDQLEKLCDSLYPNGTLSGAPSPPPWYADQRFTLSALCVLVIFPLSVPREIGFQKYSSILGTLAACYLTLVIVLKYHLQAESLGSPTPPQPCRASSWASIFSVIPTICFGFQCHEACVAIYSSMRNQSFSHWVAVSVLSMLICLLIYSLTGLYGYLTFGEAVAADVLMSYPGNDPIVIIARLLFGVSIITIYPIVVLLGRSVVRDVWAAPKRGAAAVPEVHERRSRVALTVAWMATTLAIALFVPDIGKVIEVIGGISAFFIFIFPG
;
A
#
# COMPACT_ATOMS: atom_id res chain seq x y z
N GLY A 1 -2.43 19.77 -21.32
CA GLY A 1 -2.58 19.82 -19.85
C GLY A 1 -3.26 18.57 -19.31
N ALA A 2 -4.57 18.41 -19.52
CA ALA A 2 -5.35 17.26 -19.04
C ALA A 2 -5.28 16.03 -19.97
N SER A 3 -5.35 16.22 -21.29
CA SER A 3 -5.34 15.12 -22.26
C SER A 3 -4.06 14.28 -22.20
N CYS A 4 -2.90 14.87 -21.90
CA CYS A 4 -1.64 14.14 -21.77
C CYS A 4 -1.57 13.29 -20.49
N ARG A 5 -2.19 13.75 -19.39
CA ARG A 5 -2.30 12.96 -18.15
C ARG A 5 -3.29 11.80 -18.31
N VAL A 6 -4.43 12.05 -18.97
CA VAL A 6 -5.40 11.00 -19.29
C VAL A 6 -4.79 9.96 -20.24
N LEU A 7 -4.04 10.38 -21.25
CA LEU A 7 -3.34 9.47 -22.17
C LEU A 7 -2.25 8.66 -21.45
N SER A 8 -1.50 9.28 -20.54
CA SER A 8 -0.50 8.59 -19.71
C SER A 8 -1.15 7.55 -18.78
N LEU A 9 -2.31 7.88 -18.19
CA LEU A 9 -3.06 6.97 -17.33
C LEU A 9 -3.65 5.79 -18.11
N GLN A 10 -4.23 6.06 -19.28
CA GLN A 10 -4.76 5.02 -20.18
C GLN A 10 -3.65 4.12 -20.72
N GLY A 11 -2.52 4.69 -21.14
CA GLY A 11 -1.35 3.93 -21.56
C GLY A 11 -0.82 3.04 -20.44
N SER A 12 -0.68 3.57 -19.23
CA SER A 12 -0.27 2.79 -18.06
C SER A 12 -1.25 1.66 -17.75
N LEU A 13 -2.56 1.87 -17.90
CA LEU A 13 -3.58 0.84 -17.64
C LEU A 13 -3.43 -0.36 -18.58
N VAL A 14 -3.16 -0.12 -19.87
CA VAL A 14 -2.95 -1.19 -20.84
C VAL A 14 -1.74 -2.04 -20.44
N PHE A 15 -0.62 -1.41 -20.07
CA PHE A 15 0.57 -2.12 -19.58
C PHE A 15 0.33 -2.87 -18.27
N LEU A 16 -0.43 -2.29 -17.34
CA LEU A 16 -0.75 -2.93 -16.07
C LEU A 16 -1.60 -4.19 -16.28
N VAL A 17 -2.64 -4.10 -17.12
CA VAL A 17 -3.53 -5.22 -17.44
C VAL A 17 -2.80 -6.28 -18.27
N SER A 18 -1.98 -5.88 -19.25
CA SER A 18 -1.19 -6.84 -20.04
C SER A 18 -0.20 -7.59 -19.16
N GLY A 19 0.49 -6.90 -18.25
CA GLY A 19 1.41 -7.54 -17.29
C GLY A 19 0.70 -8.59 -16.42
N LEU A 20 -0.51 -8.30 -15.93
CA LEU A 20 -1.31 -9.27 -15.18
C LEU A 20 -1.77 -10.45 -16.02
N ALA A 21 -2.13 -10.23 -17.28
CA ALA A 21 -2.50 -11.29 -18.21
C ALA A 21 -1.31 -12.21 -18.49
N VAL A 22 -0.14 -11.64 -18.79
CA VAL A 22 1.10 -12.39 -19.04
C VAL A 22 1.51 -13.21 -17.82
N LEU A 23 1.47 -12.62 -16.62
CA LEU A 23 1.80 -13.34 -15.39
C LEU A 23 0.81 -14.47 -15.07
N GLY A 24 -0.48 -14.26 -15.33
CA GLY A 24 -1.49 -15.32 -15.20
C GLY A 24 -1.24 -16.47 -16.18
N TYR A 25 -0.85 -16.16 -17.42
CA TYR A 25 -0.47 -17.15 -18.40
C TYR A 25 0.81 -17.90 -17.99
N ALA A 26 1.84 -17.19 -17.52
CA ALA A 26 3.08 -17.77 -17.05
C ALA A 26 2.89 -18.65 -15.80
N ALA A 27 1.98 -18.28 -14.91
CA ALA A 27 1.58 -19.09 -13.75
C ALA A 27 0.88 -20.39 -14.18
N ALA A 28 -0.02 -20.31 -15.17
CA ALA A 28 -0.68 -21.48 -15.74
C ALA A 28 0.32 -22.47 -16.39
N LEU A 29 1.35 -21.95 -17.06
CA LEU A 29 2.40 -22.77 -17.68
C LEU A 29 3.39 -23.37 -16.68
N SER A 30 3.80 -22.60 -15.67
CA SER A 30 4.88 -23.00 -14.74
C SER A 30 4.39 -23.92 -13.62
N ALA A 31 3.07 -23.97 -13.37
CA ALA A 31 2.44 -24.68 -12.25
C ALA A 31 3.07 -24.35 -10.87
N GLN A 32 3.73 -23.20 -10.75
CA GLN A 32 4.35 -22.73 -9.52
C GLN A 32 3.36 -21.86 -8.73
N PRO A 33 3.27 -22.04 -7.40
CA PRO A 33 2.34 -21.27 -6.58
C PRO A 33 2.85 -19.86 -6.22
N THR A 34 4.13 -19.54 -6.50
CA THR A 34 4.75 -18.27 -6.12
C THR A 34 5.27 -17.49 -7.33
N TYR A 35 5.19 -16.16 -7.25
CA TYR A 35 5.68 -15.25 -8.29
C TYR A 35 7.15 -15.50 -8.64
N GLN A 36 8.00 -15.64 -7.62
CA GLN A 36 9.43 -15.91 -7.78
C GLN A 36 9.69 -17.27 -8.42
N GLY A 37 8.86 -18.28 -8.12
CA GLY A 37 8.92 -19.59 -8.75
C GLY A 37 8.62 -19.51 -10.25
N VAL A 38 7.61 -18.74 -10.64
CA VAL A 38 7.27 -18.50 -12.06
C VAL A 38 8.41 -17.78 -12.77
N VAL A 39 8.94 -16.68 -12.21
CA VAL A 39 10.06 -15.94 -12.82
C VAL A 39 11.32 -16.81 -12.94
N ARG A 40 11.62 -17.63 -11.93
CA ARG A 40 12.76 -18.57 -11.97
C ARG A 40 12.60 -19.62 -13.07
N ALA A 41 11.38 -20.13 -13.28
CA ALA A 41 11.09 -21.14 -14.29
C ALA A 41 11.18 -20.56 -15.72
N VAL A 42 10.72 -19.34 -15.92
CA VAL A 42 10.64 -18.71 -17.26
C VAL A 42 11.93 -17.96 -17.63
N CYS A 43 12.49 -17.17 -16.72
CA CYS A 43 13.63 -16.27 -16.98
C CYS A 43 14.98 -16.81 -16.47
N GLY A 44 14.99 -17.97 -15.80
CA GLY A 44 16.19 -18.60 -15.27
C GLY A 44 16.57 -18.19 -13.85
N ALA A 45 17.62 -18.84 -13.32
CA ALA A 45 17.98 -18.75 -11.90
C ALA A 45 18.48 -17.36 -11.46
N ALA A 46 19.23 -16.65 -12.32
CA ALA A 46 19.76 -15.32 -12.03
C ALA A 46 18.64 -14.27 -11.92
N ALA A 47 17.71 -14.24 -12.90
CA ALA A 47 16.55 -13.36 -12.88
C ALA A 47 15.61 -13.67 -11.71
N GLY A 48 15.40 -14.96 -11.40
CA GLY A 48 14.65 -15.37 -10.22
C GLY A 48 15.26 -14.88 -8.90
N LYS A 49 16.61 -14.86 -8.78
CA LYS A 49 17.29 -14.33 -7.60
C LYS A 49 17.19 -12.81 -7.49
N LEU A 50 17.30 -12.09 -8.60
CA LEU A 50 17.09 -10.64 -8.62
C LEU A 50 15.64 -10.31 -8.21
N CYS A 51 14.67 -11.03 -8.78
CA CYS A 51 13.25 -10.91 -8.43
C CYS A 51 13.00 -11.16 -6.93
N GLU A 52 13.65 -12.16 -6.35
CA GLU A 52 13.57 -12.45 -4.91
C GLU A 52 14.01 -11.27 -4.05
N VAL A 53 15.17 -10.70 -4.37
CA VAL A 53 15.72 -9.55 -3.63
C VAL A 53 14.86 -8.31 -3.82
N CYS A 54 14.45 -7.99 -5.04
CA CYS A 54 13.58 -6.84 -5.31
C CYS A 54 12.25 -6.96 -4.56
N PHE A 55 11.65 -8.16 -4.53
CA PHE A 55 10.34 -8.37 -3.90
C PHE A 55 10.48 -8.24 -2.38
N LEU A 56 11.57 -8.77 -1.81
CA LEU A 56 11.86 -8.59 -0.40
C LEU A 56 12.01 -7.11 -0.01
N LEU A 57 12.80 -6.36 -0.79
CA LEU A 57 12.99 -4.92 -0.58
C LEU A 57 11.66 -4.16 -0.72
N ASN A 58 10.84 -4.53 -1.70
CA ASN A 58 9.56 -3.90 -1.93
C ASN A 58 8.60 -4.10 -0.75
N LEU A 59 8.44 -5.33 -0.26
CA LEU A 59 7.62 -5.64 0.92
C LEU A 59 8.13 -4.94 2.18
N PHE A 60 9.45 -4.82 2.33
CA PHE A 60 10.06 -4.10 3.44
C PHE A 60 9.69 -2.62 3.41
N MET A 61 9.84 -1.97 2.26
CA MET A 61 9.50 -0.56 2.10
C MET A 61 8.00 -0.31 2.22
N ILE A 62 7.15 -1.21 1.71
CA ILE A 62 5.69 -1.16 1.92
C ILE A 62 5.37 -1.23 3.41
N SER A 63 6.03 -2.11 4.17
CA SER A 63 5.83 -2.20 5.62
C SER A 63 6.16 -0.87 6.32
N VAL A 64 7.28 -0.23 5.95
CA VAL A 64 7.65 1.10 6.47
C VAL A 64 6.58 2.15 6.13
N ALA A 65 6.12 2.19 4.87
CA ALA A 65 5.11 3.14 4.44
C ALA A 65 3.80 2.97 5.23
N LEU A 66 3.32 1.73 5.40
CA LEU A 66 2.10 1.43 6.16
C LEU A 66 2.21 1.89 7.61
N LEU A 67 3.36 1.68 8.28
CA LEU A 67 3.57 2.17 9.64
C LEU A 67 3.60 3.70 9.71
N ARG A 68 4.23 4.36 8.75
CA ARG A 68 4.27 5.83 8.69
C ARG A 68 2.87 6.42 8.51
N VAL A 69 2.09 5.90 7.55
CA VAL A 69 0.70 6.34 7.34
C VAL A 69 -0.12 6.18 8.61
N VAL A 70 -0.08 5.00 9.23
CA VAL A 70 -0.85 4.75 10.47
C VAL A 70 -0.42 5.68 11.59
N GLY A 71 0.88 5.95 11.71
CA GLY A 71 1.42 6.94 12.65
C GLY A 71 0.85 8.33 12.42
N ASP A 72 0.81 8.81 11.17
CA ASP A 72 0.30 10.14 10.82
C ASP A 72 -1.21 10.25 11.09
N GLN A 73 -1.98 9.21 10.77
CA GLN A 73 -3.42 9.16 11.05
C GLN A 73 -3.73 9.11 12.56
N LEU A 74 -2.89 8.41 13.33
CA LEU A 74 -3.02 8.29 14.78
C LEU A 74 -2.71 9.62 15.48
N GLU A 75 -1.71 10.35 15.02
CA GLU A 75 -1.39 11.70 15.51
C GLU A 75 -2.57 12.65 15.32
N LYS A 76 -3.14 12.73 14.10
CA LYS A 76 -4.34 13.54 13.83
C LYS A 76 -5.56 13.12 14.66
N LEU A 77 -5.69 11.83 14.93
CA LEU A 77 -6.77 11.31 15.78
C LEU A 77 -6.57 11.75 17.24
N CYS A 78 -5.35 11.67 17.76
CA CYS A 78 -4.99 12.16 19.09
C CYS A 78 -5.24 13.66 19.23
N ASP A 79 -4.83 14.46 18.24
CA ASP A 79 -5.10 15.92 18.19
C ASP A 79 -6.59 16.24 18.21
N SER A 80 -7.42 15.42 17.55
CA SER A 80 -8.86 15.60 17.54
C SER A 80 -9.54 15.19 18.84
N LEU A 81 -9.01 14.19 19.56
CA LEU A 81 -9.55 13.70 20.82
C LEU A 81 -9.15 14.58 22.01
N TYR A 82 -7.97 15.19 21.94
CA TYR A 82 -7.49 16.19 22.88
C TYR A 82 -7.37 17.55 22.18
N PRO A 83 -8.51 18.17 21.78
CA PRO A 83 -8.44 19.55 21.34
C PRO A 83 -7.87 20.34 22.51
N ASN A 84 -6.82 21.13 22.27
CA ASN A 84 -6.23 22.03 23.25
C ASN A 84 -7.31 23.00 23.76
N GLY A 85 -8.09 22.55 24.74
CA GLY A 85 -9.25 23.23 25.29
C GLY A 85 -8.79 24.37 26.17
N THR A 86 -8.53 25.52 25.55
CA THR A 86 -8.36 26.79 26.25
C THR A 86 -9.71 27.26 26.80
N LEU A 87 -10.00 26.87 28.04
CA LEU A 87 -10.77 27.70 28.99
C LEU A 87 -9.86 28.29 30.10
N SER A 88 -8.56 27.98 30.10
CA SER A 88 -7.53 28.65 30.90
C SER A 88 -6.24 28.73 30.10
N GLY A 89 -5.69 29.94 29.96
CA GLY A 89 -4.67 30.29 28.98
C GLY A 89 -3.26 29.79 29.28
N ALA A 90 -3.04 28.48 29.21
CA ALA A 90 -1.72 27.89 29.03
C ALA A 90 -1.83 26.61 28.17
N PRO A 91 -1.08 26.46 27.07
CA PRO A 91 -1.04 25.19 26.35
C PRO A 91 -0.38 24.15 27.25
N SER A 92 -1.16 23.24 27.83
CA SER A 92 -0.61 22.06 28.47
C SER A 92 0.13 21.25 27.41
N PRO A 93 1.40 20.85 27.62
CA PRO A 93 2.08 19.96 26.69
C PRO A 93 1.21 18.71 26.50
N PRO A 94 1.09 18.19 25.27
CA PRO A 94 0.32 16.97 25.04
C PRO A 94 0.86 15.88 25.98
N PRO A 95 -0.03 15.07 26.58
CA PRO A 95 0.40 14.03 27.48
C PRO A 95 1.40 13.10 26.78
N TRP A 96 2.37 12.57 27.53
CA TRP A 96 3.45 11.71 27.00
C TRP A 96 2.94 10.49 26.21
N TYR A 97 1.73 10.01 26.51
CA TYR A 97 1.09 8.90 25.81
C TYR A 97 0.44 9.29 24.46
N ALA A 98 0.30 10.59 24.18
CA ALA A 98 -0.19 11.12 22.91
C ALA A 98 0.96 11.40 21.92
N ASP A 99 2.21 11.24 22.33
CA ASP A 99 3.36 11.34 21.43
C ASP A 99 3.29 10.25 20.35
N GLN A 100 3.37 10.65 19.08
CA GLN A 100 3.31 9.76 17.90
C GLN A 100 4.22 8.55 18.06
N ARG A 101 5.41 8.76 18.65
CA ARG A 101 6.42 7.72 18.87
C ARG A 101 5.93 6.64 19.84
N PHE A 102 5.30 7.06 20.93
CA PHE A 102 4.76 6.13 21.93
C PHE A 102 3.52 5.42 21.39
N THR A 103 2.57 6.15 20.80
CA THR A 103 1.29 5.58 20.33
C THR A 103 1.51 4.61 19.17
N LEU A 104 2.39 4.94 18.21
CA LEU A 104 2.75 4.04 17.12
C LEU A 104 3.48 2.79 17.63
N SER A 105 4.42 2.95 18.56
CA SER A 105 5.14 1.81 19.16
C SER A 105 4.19 0.91 19.95
N ALA A 106 3.28 1.48 20.73
CA ALA A 106 2.26 0.75 21.48
C ALA A 106 1.32 0.00 20.54
N LEU A 107 0.83 0.64 19.46
CA LEU A 107 0.00 -0.01 18.46
C LEU A 107 0.73 -1.16 17.76
N CYS A 108 2.02 -0.98 17.43
CA CYS A 108 2.84 -2.03 16.84
C CYS A 108 2.95 -3.24 17.75
N VAL A 109 3.23 -3.04 19.04
CA VAL A 109 3.45 -4.13 20.01
C VAL A 109 2.13 -4.79 20.43
N LEU A 110 1.08 -4.00 20.66
CA LEU A 110 -0.19 -4.48 21.23
C LEU A 110 -1.18 -4.99 20.19
N VAL A 111 -1.10 -4.54 18.94
CA VAL A 111 -2.07 -4.88 17.89
C VAL A 111 -1.38 -5.54 16.70
N ILE A 112 -0.42 -4.87 16.06
CA ILE A 112 0.15 -5.37 14.81
C ILE A 112 0.97 -6.64 15.04
N PHE A 113 1.77 -6.69 16.10
CA PHE A 113 2.58 -7.84 16.45
C PHE A 113 1.75 -9.11 16.73
N PRO A 114 0.74 -9.11 17.63
CA PRO A 114 -0.07 -10.31 17.84
C PRO A 114 -0.83 -10.74 16.59
N LEU A 115 -1.25 -9.80 15.73
CA LEU A 115 -1.85 -10.12 14.44
C LEU A 115 -0.86 -10.71 13.42
N SER A 116 0.45 -10.46 13.56
CA SER A 116 1.50 -10.91 12.63
C SER A 116 2.13 -12.27 13.00
N VAL A 117 1.86 -12.78 14.20
CA VAL A 117 2.35 -14.07 14.72
C VAL A 117 1.66 -15.31 14.11
N PRO A 118 0.35 -15.30 13.75
CA PRO A 118 -0.31 -16.46 13.15
C PRO A 118 0.39 -16.97 11.89
N ARG A 119 0.29 -18.30 11.69
CA ARG A 119 0.92 -19.04 10.58
C ARG A 119 0.10 -18.91 9.29
N GLU A 120 -1.22 -18.68 9.41
CA GLU A 120 -2.17 -18.54 8.30
C GLU A 120 -3.16 -17.41 8.58
N ILE A 121 -3.38 -16.52 7.61
CA ILE A 121 -4.42 -15.47 7.70
C ILE A 121 -5.67 -16.00 7.00
N GLY A 122 -6.45 -16.83 7.69
CA GLY A 122 -7.81 -17.20 7.27
C GLY A 122 -8.77 -16.00 7.14
N PHE A 123 -8.36 -14.84 7.66
CA PHE A 123 -9.13 -13.59 7.61
C PHE A 123 -8.85 -12.71 6.38
N GLN A 124 -8.01 -13.15 5.44
CA GLN A 124 -7.55 -12.31 4.32
C GLN A 124 -8.74 -11.83 3.48
N LYS A 125 -9.74 -12.70 3.26
CA LYS A 125 -10.98 -12.35 2.55
C LYS A 125 -11.75 -11.21 3.22
N TYR A 126 -11.81 -11.18 4.56
CA TYR A 126 -12.50 -10.12 5.30
C TYR A 126 -11.70 -8.82 5.28
N SER A 127 -10.38 -8.91 5.42
CA SER A 127 -9.49 -7.75 5.30
C SER A 127 -9.60 -7.09 3.91
N SER A 128 -9.69 -7.87 2.84
CA SER A 128 -9.83 -7.33 1.48
C SER A 128 -11.16 -6.60 1.28
N ILE A 129 -12.28 -7.17 1.76
CA ILE A 129 -13.59 -6.51 1.70
C ILE A 129 -13.57 -5.21 2.51
N LEU A 130 -13.04 -5.26 3.74
CA LEU A 130 -12.93 -4.08 4.61
C LEU A 130 -12.09 -2.97 3.97
N GLY A 131 -10.93 -3.33 3.39
CA GLY A 131 -10.06 -2.37 2.70
C GLY A 131 -10.73 -1.71 1.50
N THR A 132 -11.44 -2.48 0.67
CA THR A 132 -12.19 -1.92 -0.46
C THR A 132 -13.31 -1.00 0.00
N LEU A 133 -14.06 -1.39 1.04
CA LEU A 133 -15.11 -0.53 1.61
C LEU A 133 -14.55 0.76 2.20
N ALA A 134 -13.41 0.68 2.91
CA ALA A 134 -12.72 1.86 3.44
C ALA A 134 -12.26 2.80 2.33
N ALA A 135 -11.70 2.26 1.24
CA ALA A 135 -11.31 3.06 0.07
C ALA A 135 -12.52 3.73 -0.60
N CYS A 136 -13.60 2.99 -0.85
CA CYS A 136 -14.84 3.54 -1.40
C CYS A 136 -15.45 4.64 -0.50
N TYR A 137 -15.48 4.40 0.81
CA TYR A 137 -15.96 5.38 1.78
C TYR A 137 -15.10 6.64 1.77
N LEU A 138 -13.77 6.49 1.76
CA LEU A 138 -12.85 7.62 1.69
C LEU A 138 -13.08 8.46 0.41
N THR A 139 -13.17 7.80 -0.75
CA THR A 139 -13.47 8.49 -2.02
C THR A 139 -14.79 9.24 -1.93
N LEU A 140 -15.83 8.62 -1.38
CA LEU A 140 -17.14 9.27 -1.19
C LEU A 140 -17.01 10.51 -0.29
N VAL A 141 -16.30 10.42 0.83
CA VAL A 141 -16.09 11.55 1.74
C VAL A 141 -15.39 12.71 1.04
N ILE A 142 -14.33 12.43 0.26
CA ILE A 142 -13.58 13.47 -0.47
C ILE A 142 -14.47 14.17 -1.52
N VAL A 143 -15.23 13.40 -2.29
CA VAL A 143 -16.18 13.92 -3.29
C VAL A 143 -17.26 14.78 -2.63
N LEU A 144 -17.87 14.28 -1.54
CA LEU A 144 -18.91 15.02 -0.82
C LEU A 144 -18.37 16.31 -0.22
N LYS A 145 -17.17 16.29 0.38
CA LYS A 145 -16.56 17.49 0.96
C LYS A 145 -16.30 18.57 -0.09
N TYR A 146 -15.82 18.17 -1.28
CA TYR A 146 -15.67 19.10 -2.40
C TYR A 146 -16.99 19.79 -2.77
N HIS A 147 -18.07 19.01 -2.96
CA HIS A 147 -19.36 19.57 -3.34
C HIS A 147 -19.97 20.45 -2.24
N LEU A 148 -19.89 20.03 -0.97
CA LEU A 148 -20.40 20.80 0.17
C LEU A 148 -19.61 22.11 0.38
N GLN A 149 -18.28 22.09 0.22
CA GLN A 149 -17.48 23.32 0.28
C GLN A 149 -17.80 24.25 -0.88
N ALA A 150 -18.01 23.71 -2.09
CA ALA A 150 -18.38 24.50 -3.27
C ALA A 150 -19.73 25.21 -3.09
N GLU A 151 -20.70 24.59 -2.41
CA GLU A 151 -21.98 25.24 -2.08
C GLU A 151 -21.84 26.30 -0.98
N SER A 152 -21.02 26.03 0.06
CA SER A 152 -20.86 26.96 1.18
C SER A 152 -20.08 28.24 0.85
N LEU A 153 -19.14 28.19 -0.10
CA LEU A 153 -18.26 29.31 -0.45
C LEU A 153 -18.69 30.12 -1.67
N GLY A 154 -19.82 29.79 -2.33
CA GLY A 154 -20.33 30.59 -3.44
C GLY A 154 -19.27 30.85 -4.51
N SER A 155 -18.88 29.80 -5.23
CA SER A 155 -17.79 29.70 -6.22
C SER A 155 -16.41 29.36 -5.62
N PRO A 156 -15.87 28.16 -5.90
CA PRO A 156 -14.45 27.92 -5.73
C PRO A 156 -13.70 28.80 -6.73
N THR A 157 -12.79 29.66 -6.26
CA THR A 157 -11.77 30.24 -7.13
C THR A 157 -11.15 29.11 -7.95
N PRO A 158 -11.20 29.14 -9.30
CA PRO A 158 -10.70 28.05 -10.10
C PRO A 158 -9.22 27.84 -9.78
N PRO A 159 -8.77 26.58 -9.56
CA PRO A 159 -7.36 26.31 -9.35
C PRO A 159 -6.57 26.87 -10.53
N GLN A 160 -5.48 27.57 -10.20
CA GLN A 160 -4.59 28.24 -11.14
C GLN A 160 -4.27 27.29 -12.32
N PRO A 161 -4.36 27.75 -13.58
CA PRO A 161 -4.29 26.87 -14.73
C PRO A 161 -2.99 26.07 -14.72
N CYS A 162 -3.12 24.76 -15.00
CA CYS A 162 -2.03 23.80 -15.10
C CYS A 162 -0.80 24.45 -15.76
N ARG A 163 0.29 24.62 -15.00
CA ARG A 163 1.59 24.96 -15.56
C ARG A 163 1.88 23.98 -16.71
N ALA A 164 2.31 24.50 -17.86
CA ALA A 164 2.58 23.70 -19.06
C ALA A 164 3.41 22.47 -18.67
N SER A 165 2.85 21.28 -18.90
CA SER A 165 3.43 20.01 -18.47
C SER A 165 4.74 19.80 -19.23
N SER A 166 5.87 20.01 -18.56
CA SER A 166 7.15 19.50 -19.05
C SER A 166 7.09 17.98 -19.07
N TRP A 167 7.66 17.33 -20.07
CA TRP A 167 7.78 15.86 -20.14
C TRP A 167 8.37 15.28 -18.85
N ALA A 168 9.28 16.01 -18.19
CA ALA A 168 9.86 15.64 -16.90
C ALA A 168 8.83 15.49 -15.76
N SER A 169 7.76 16.31 -15.76
CA SER A 169 6.69 16.24 -14.76
C SER A 169 5.78 15.03 -14.91
N ILE A 170 5.79 14.37 -16.08
CA ILE A 170 5.06 13.12 -16.30
C ILE A 170 5.85 11.97 -15.69
N PHE A 171 7.17 11.95 -15.91
CA PHE A 171 8.07 10.93 -15.36
C PHE A 171 8.10 10.91 -13.83
N SER A 172 7.93 12.06 -13.16
CA SER A 172 7.90 12.10 -11.69
C SER A 172 6.66 11.43 -11.07
N VAL A 173 5.58 11.24 -11.83
CA VAL A 173 4.33 10.63 -11.34
C VAL A 173 4.30 9.12 -11.58
N ILE A 174 5.14 8.61 -12.49
CA ILE A 174 5.21 7.19 -12.84
C ILE A 174 5.44 6.30 -11.61
N PRO A 175 6.39 6.59 -10.71
CA PRO A 175 6.59 5.76 -9.52
C PRO A 175 5.33 5.67 -8.65
N THR A 176 4.65 6.79 -8.41
CA THR A 176 3.41 6.81 -7.62
C THR A 176 2.30 6.00 -8.28
N ILE A 177 2.18 6.06 -9.62
CA ILE A 177 1.23 5.21 -10.37
C ILE A 177 1.62 3.73 -10.25
N CYS A 178 2.90 3.40 -10.42
CA CYS A 178 3.39 2.03 -10.30
C CYS A 178 3.13 1.46 -8.92
N PHE A 179 3.40 2.21 -7.85
CA PHE A 179 3.09 1.82 -6.49
C PHE A 179 1.59 1.62 -6.28
N GLY A 180 0.76 2.60 -6.69
CA GLY A 180 -0.68 2.56 -6.48
C GLY A 180 -1.36 1.38 -7.19
N PHE A 181 -0.90 1.02 -8.39
CA PHE A 181 -1.44 -0.08 -9.19
C PHE A 181 -0.62 -1.38 -9.09
N GLN A 182 0.32 -1.47 -8.14
CA GLN A 182 1.09 -2.69 -7.96
C GLN A 182 0.20 -3.80 -7.39
N CYS A 183 -0.05 -4.84 -8.19
CA CYS A 183 -0.66 -6.09 -7.70
C CYS A 183 -0.03 -7.35 -8.29
N HIS A 184 0.95 -7.19 -9.19
CA HIS A 184 1.67 -8.26 -9.90
C HIS A 184 2.35 -9.24 -8.95
N GLU A 185 2.85 -8.78 -7.82
CA GLU A 185 3.48 -9.64 -6.80
C GLU A 185 2.53 -10.66 -6.18
N ALA A 186 1.27 -10.25 -5.93
CA ALA A 186 0.25 -11.11 -5.33
C ALA A 186 -0.54 -11.90 -6.38
N CYS A 187 -0.41 -11.56 -7.67
CA CYS A 187 -1.30 -12.06 -8.70
C CYS A 187 -1.20 -13.60 -8.88
N VAL A 188 0.01 -14.16 -8.78
CA VAL A 188 0.24 -15.62 -8.90
C VAL A 188 -0.37 -16.38 -7.71
N ALA A 189 -0.23 -15.85 -6.50
CA ALA A 189 -0.84 -16.44 -5.31
C ALA A 189 -2.38 -16.37 -5.37
N ILE A 190 -2.93 -15.26 -5.86
CA ILE A 190 -4.38 -15.09 -6.07
C ILE A 190 -4.86 -16.08 -7.14
N TYR A 191 -4.19 -16.15 -8.30
CA TYR A 191 -4.54 -17.03 -9.41
C TYR A 191 -4.56 -18.50 -8.98
N SER A 192 -3.49 -18.96 -8.30
CA SER A 192 -3.41 -20.34 -7.81
C SER A 192 -4.48 -20.67 -6.75
N SER A 193 -4.96 -19.67 -6.00
CA SER A 193 -6.02 -19.83 -5.00
C SER A 193 -7.45 -19.74 -5.57
N MET A 194 -7.62 -19.36 -6.85
CA MET A 194 -8.94 -19.26 -7.46
C MET A 194 -9.54 -20.65 -7.75
N ARG A 195 -10.84 -20.80 -7.50
CA ARG A 195 -11.58 -22.03 -7.85
C ARG A 195 -11.61 -22.28 -9.36
N ASN A 196 -11.73 -21.23 -10.17
CA ASN A 196 -11.73 -21.31 -11.62
C ASN A 196 -10.46 -20.65 -12.17
N GLN A 197 -9.51 -21.49 -12.57
CA GLN A 197 -8.19 -21.09 -13.09
C GLN A 197 -8.18 -20.89 -14.61
N SER A 198 -9.34 -20.76 -15.27
CA SER A 198 -9.36 -20.50 -16.71
C SER A 198 -8.75 -19.13 -17.04
N PHE A 199 -7.99 -19.07 -18.13
CA PHE A 199 -7.29 -17.84 -18.55
C PHE A 199 -8.26 -16.68 -18.79
N SER A 200 -9.37 -16.92 -19.51
CA SER A 200 -10.39 -15.90 -19.78
C SER A 200 -11.04 -15.36 -18.50
N HIS A 201 -11.25 -16.23 -17.50
CA HIS A 201 -11.78 -15.81 -16.19
C HIS A 201 -10.78 -14.93 -15.43
N TRP A 202 -9.50 -15.32 -15.41
CA TRP A 202 -8.43 -14.50 -14.81
C TRP A 202 -8.32 -13.12 -15.44
N VAL A 203 -8.32 -13.04 -16.77
CA VAL A 203 -8.25 -11.76 -17.50
C VAL A 203 -9.46 -10.90 -17.19
N ALA A 204 -10.67 -11.46 -17.20
CA ALA A 204 -11.89 -10.73 -16.87
C ALA A 204 -11.87 -10.15 -15.44
N VAL A 205 -11.47 -10.95 -14.45
CA VAL A 205 -11.35 -10.51 -13.04
C VAL A 205 -10.28 -9.43 -12.90
N SER A 206 -9.14 -9.59 -13.58
CA SER A 206 -8.03 -8.62 -13.55
C SER A 206 -8.43 -7.28 -14.15
N VAL A 207 -9.08 -7.29 -15.33
CA VAL A 207 -9.57 -6.07 -16.00
C VAL A 207 -10.61 -5.35 -15.15
N LEU A 208 -11.61 -6.08 -14.64
CA LEU A 208 -12.67 -5.49 -13.83
C LEU A 208 -12.13 -4.88 -12.54
N SER A 209 -11.22 -5.58 -11.86
CA SER A 209 -10.58 -5.09 -10.64
C SER A 209 -9.76 -3.82 -10.91
N MET A 210 -8.99 -3.80 -12.00
CA MET A 210 -8.21 -2.63 -12.40
C MET A 210 -9.05 -1.42 -12.78
N LEU A 211 -10.18 -1.63 -13.46
CA LEU A 211 -11.13 -0.56 -13.76
C LEU A 211 -11.72 0.06 -12.49
N ILE A 212 -12.09 -0.77 -11.49
CA ILE A 212 -12.60 -0.27 -10.21
C ILE A 212 -11.51 0.53 -9.48
N CYS A 213 -10.29 0.01 -9.38
CA CYS A 213 -9.16 0.74 -8.77
C CYS A 213 -8.90 2.07 -9.49
N LEU A 214 -8.92 2.07 -10.82
CA LEU A 214 -8.72 3.26 -11.63
C LEU A 214 -9.77 4.33 -11.32
N LEU A 215 -11.05 3.94 -11.21
CA LEU A 215 -12.13 4.86 -10.87
C LEU A 215 -11.94 5.46 -9.47
N ILE A 216 -11.68 4.62 -8.46
CA ILE A 216 -11.47 5.06 -7.08
C ILE A 216 -10.29 6.03 -6.99
N TYR A 217 -9.14 5.70 -7.59
CA TYR A 217 -7.96 6.54 -7.57
C TYR A 217 -8.13 7.83 -8.36
N SER A 218 -8.78 7.77 -9.53
CA SER A 218 -9.02 8.96 -10.36
C SER A 218 -9.96 9.94 -9.67
N LEU A 219 -11.05 9.44 -9.06
CA LEU A 219 -11.98 10.28 -8.31
C LEU A 219 -11.28 10.90 -7.07
N THR A 220 -10.59 10.07 -6.28
CA THR A 220 -9.87 10.52 -5.08
C THR A 220 -8.81 11.58 -5.41
N GLY A 221 -7.99 11.33 -6.43
CA GLY A 221 -6.95 12.25 -6.86
C GLY A 221 -7.49 13.54 -7.49
N LEU A 222 -8.54 13.44 -8.33
CA LEU A 222 -9.15 14.59 -8.98
C LEU A 222 -9.81 15.51 -7.95
N TYR A 223 -10.71 14.98 -7.11
CA TYR A 223 -11.44 15.80 -6.14
C TYR A 223 -10.54 16.26 -4.98
N GLY A 224 -9.54 15.46 -4.58
CA GLY A 224 -8.52 15.90 -3.64
C GLY A 224 -7.73 17.10 -4.18
N TYR A 225 -7.28 17.04 -5.44
CA TYR A 225 -6.59 18.17 -6.07
C TYR A 225 -7.50 19.38 -6.28
N LEU A 226 -8.76 19.19 -6.68
CA LEU A 226 -9.71 20.30 -6.82
C LEU A 226 -10.02 20.99 -5.48
N THR A 227 -9.97 20.25 -4.37
CA THR A 227 -10.25 20.79 -3.02
C THR A 227 -9.06 21.59 -2.47
N PHE A 228 -7.82 21.09 -2.62
CA PHE A 228 -6.64 21.68 -1.95
C PHE A 228 -5.62 22.31 -2.91
N GLY A 229 -5.73 22.08 -4.22
CA GLY A 229 -4.79 22.57 -5.22
C GLY A 229 -3.36 22.04 -5.01
N GLU A 230 -2.37 22.94 -5.14
CA GLU A 230 -0.94 22.62 -4.98
C GLU A 230 -0.52 22.37 -3.52
N ALA A 231 -1.36 22.74 -2.54
CA ALA A 231 -1.07 22.57 -1.11
C ALA A 231 -1.45 21.19 -0.56
N VAL A 232 -1.89 20.25 -1.42
CA VAL A 232 -2.28 18.90 -1.00
C VAL A 232 -1.07 18.14 -0.43
N ALA A 233 -1.24 17.56 0.76
CA ALA A 233 -0.23 16.69 1.35
C ALA A 233 -0.16 15.35 0.60
N ALA A 234 0.97 14.64 0.72
CA ALA A 234 1.15 13.31 0.10
C ALA A 234 0.08 12.30 0.56
N ASP A 235 -0.37 12.42 1.82
CA ASP A 235 -1.60 11.81 2.31
C ASP A 235 -2.72 12.86 2.33
N VAL A 236 -3.73 12.67 1.47
CA VAL A 236 -4.84 13.64 1.33
C VAL A 236 -5.64 13.81 2.63
N LEU A 237 -5.74 12.80 3.50
CA LEU A 237 -6.45 12.92 4.78
C LEU A 237 -5.73 13.87 5.73
N MET A 238 -4.43 14.08 5.57
CA MET A 238 -3.66 15.05 6.37
C MET A 238 -3.99 16.50 6.02
N SER A 239 -4.56 16.73 4.83
CA SER A 239 -4.99 18.07 4.38
C SER A 239 -6.34 18.48 4.97
N TYR A 240 -7.14 17.51 5.45
CA TYR A 240 -8.41 17.79 6.13
C TYR A 240 -8.20 18.09 7.62
N PRO A 241 -9.04 18.93 8.23
CA PRO A 241 -8.96 19.23 9.66
C PRO A 241 -9.16 17.98 10.54
N GLY A 242 -8.61 18.02 11.76
CA GLY A 242 -8.73 16.95 12.76
C GLY A 242 -10.16 16.71 13.21
N ASN A 243 -10.92 17.81 13.41
CA ASN A 243 -12.15 17.85 14.18
C ASN A 243 -13.44 17.52 13.40
N ASP A 244 -13.33 17.03 12.17
CA ASP A 244 -14.49 16.73 11.33
C ASP A 244 -14.94 15.27 11.50
N PRO A 245 -16.13 15.00 12.05
CA PRO A 245 -16.52 13.63 12.44
C PRO A 245 -16.55 12.66 11.25
N ILE A 246 -16.91 13.13 10.06
CA ILE A 246 -16.95 12.30 8.85
C ILE A 246 -15.53 11.91 8.43
N VAL A 247 -14.59 12.85 8.52
CA VAL A 247 -13.18 12.59 8.20
C VAL A 247 -12.55 11.69 9.25
N ILE A 248 -12.88 11.86 10.54
CA ILE A 248 -12.41 10.98 11.61
C ILE A 248 -12.84 9.54 11.36
N ILE A 249 -14.09 9.29 10.97
CA ILE A 249 -14.56 7.94 10.60
C ILE A 249 -13.75 7.40 9.42
N ALA A 250 -13.47 8.22 8.41
CA ALA A 250 -12.64 7.81 7.26
C ALA A 250 -11.21 7.44 7.68
N ARG A 251 -10.59 8.24 8.57
CA ARG A 251 -9.27 7.96 9.15
C ARG A 251 -9.25 6.64 9.91
N LEU A 252 -10.27 6.38 10.72
CA LEU A 252 -10.39 5.15 11.49
C LEU A 252 -10.53 3.93 10.57
N LEU A 253 -11.44 3.97 9.59
CA LEU A 253 -11.62 2.87 8.63
C LEU A 253 -10.35 2.61 7.82
N PHE A 254 -9.68 3.68 7.37
CA PHE A 254 -8.43 3.59 6.63
C PHE A 254 -7.29 3.02 7.49
N GLY A 255 -7.14 3.50 8.73
CA GLY A 255 -6.15 2.99 9.69
C GLY A 255 -6.38 1.52 10.03
N VAL A 256 -7.61 1.10 10.30
CA VAL A 256 -7.96 -0.31 10.53
C VAL A 256 -7.60 -1.16 9.30
N SER A 257 -7.89 -0.68 8.09
CA SER A 257 -7.55 -1.39 6.85
C SER A 257 -6.04 -1.60 6.71
N ILE A 258 -5.23 -0.60 7.07
CA ILE A 258 -3.76 -0.73 7.04
C ILE A 258 -3.27 -1.73 8.09
N ILE A 259 -3.82 -1.65 9.32
CA ILE A 259 -3.48 -2.58 10.40
C ILE A 259 -3.77 -4.03 10.00
N THR A 260 -4.82 -4.29 9.22
CA THR A 260 -5.13 -5.65 8.74
C THR A 260 -4.29 -6.08 7.53
N ILE A 261 -3.83 -5.14 6.69
CA ILE A 261 -2.93 -5.43 5.55
C ILE A 261 -1.51 -5.73 6.02
N TYR A 262 -1.01 -5.03 7.04
CA TYR A 262 0.37 -5.13 7.48
C TYR A 262 0.82 -6.57 7.82
N PRO A 263 0.07 -7.39 8.58
CA PRO A 263 0.40 -8.80 8.82
C PRO A 263 0.54 -9.64 7.55
N ILE A 264 -0.24 -9.34 6.51
CA ILE A 264 -0.19 -10.03 5.22
C ILE A 264 1.15 -9.75 4.53
N VAL A 265 1.59 -8.49 4.54
CA VAL A 265 2.90 -8.08 3.98
C VAL A 265 4.04 -8.79 4.73
N VAL A 266 3.98 -8.85 6.06
CA VAL A 266 4.98 -9.58 6.87
C VAL A 266 4.98 -11.07 6.55
N LEU A 267 3.80 -11.70 6.40
CA LEU A 267 3.72 -13.11 6.02
C LEU A 267 4.38 -13.39 4.66
N LEU A 268 4.10 -12.53 3.68
CA LEU A 268 4.67 -12.64 2.35
C LEU A 268 6.20 -12.43 2.40
N GLY A 269 6.65 -11.43 3.16
CA GLY A 269 8.08 -11.20 3.41
C GLY A 269 8.75 -12.44 4.03
N ARG A 270 8.11 -13.07 5.02
CA ARG A 270 8.60 -14.32 5.62
C ARG A 270 8.72 -15.46 4.62
N SER A 271 7.76 -15.63 3.72
CA SER A 271 7.85 -16.67 2.69
C SER A 271 9.03 -16.44 1.75
N VAL A 272 9.26 -15.20 1.32
CA VAL A 272 10.38 -14.84 0.44
C VAL A 272 11.72 -15.02 1.14
N VAL A 273 11.86 -14.57 2.39
CA VAL A 273 13.09 -14.76 3.17
C VAL A 273 13.43 -16.24 3.31
N ARG A 274 12.43 -17.08 3.55
CA ARG A 274 12.62 -18.54 3.62
C ARG A 274 13.09 -19.11 2.29
N ASP A 275 12.52 -18.68 1.17
CA ASP A 275 12.90 -19.18 -0.15
C ASP A 275 14.33 -18.74 -0.52
N VAL A 276 14.73 -17.52 -0.12
CA VAL A 276 16.11 -17.03 -0.24
C VAL A 276 17.08 -17.87 0.61
N TRP A 277 16.74 -18.15 1.88
CA TRP A 277 17.59 -18.93 2.79
C TRP A 277 17.60 -20.44 2.53
N ALA A 278 16.55 -21.00 1.91
CA ALA A 278 16.48 -22.42 1.57
C ALA A 278 17.34 -22.74 0.32
N ALA A 279 17.58 -21.76 -0.54
CA ALA A 279 18.28 -21.94 -1.81
C ALA A 279 19.73 -22.47 -1.75
N PRO A 280 20.51 -22.38 -0.65
CA PRO A 280 21.84 -23.01 -0.59
C PRO A 280 21.85 -24.44 -0.03
N LYS A 281 20.75 -24.93 0.59
CA LYS A 281 20.76 -26.22 1.30
C LYS A 281 19.81 -27.23 0.66
N ARG A 282 20.21 -27.78 -0.49
CA ARG A 282 19.80 -29.13 -0.93
C ARG A 282 20.32 -30.14 0.11
N GLY A 283 19.57 -30.30 1.19
CA GLY A 283 19.90 -31.19 2.29
C GLY A 283 18.77 -31.17 3.29
N ALA A 284 17.76 -31.99 3.03
CA ALA A 284 16.62 -32.21 3.91
C ALA A 284 17.09 -32.72 5.28
N ALA A 285 17.33 -31.79 6.20
CA ALA A 285 17.31 -32.08 7.63
C ALA A 285 16.01 -31.47 8.15
N ALA A 286 15.12 -32.30 8.69
CA ALA A 286 13.90 -31.86 9.35
C ALA A 286 14.26 -30.89 10.48
N VAL A 287 14.11 -29.59 10.22
CA VAL A 287 14.33 -28.56 11.22
C VAL A 287 13.26 -28.78 12.30
N PRO A 288 13.62 -28.92 13.59
CA PRO A 288 12.64 -29.15 14.64
C PRO A 288 11.62 -28.00 14.65
N GLU A 289 10.32 -28.34 14.70
CA GLU A 289 9.17 -27.41 14.68
C GLU A 289 9.33 -26.22 15.65
N VAL A 290 10.01 -26.45 16.80
CA VAL A 290 10.33 -25.45 17.81
C VAL A 290 11.38 -24.43 17.32
N HIS A 291 12.42 -24.87 16.61
CA HIS A 291 13.43 -23.99 16.02
C HIS A 291 12.83 -23.18 14.87
N GLU A 292 11.96 -23.80 14.06
CA GLU A 292 11.23 -23.11 13.00
C GLU A 292 10.26 -22.05 13.58
N ARG A 293 9.56 -22.35 14.69
CA ARG A 293 8.71 -21.38 15.39
C ARG A 293 9.52 -20.22 15.98
N ARG A 294 10.66 -20.50 16.63
CA ARG A 294 11.54 -19.45 17.19
C ARG A 294 12.14 -18.57 16.10
N SER A 295 12.64 -19.17 15.00
CA SER A 295 13.18 -18.42 13.86
C SER A 295 12.12 -17.55 13.20
N ARG A 296 10.87 -18.03 13.11
CA ARG A 296 9.75 -17.24 12.58
C ARG A 296 9.42 -16.03 13.44
N VAL A 297 9.29 -16.23 14.75
CA VAL A 297 9.02 -15.12 15.67
C VAL A 297 10.19 -14.13 15.66
N ALA A 298 11.43 -14.61 15.71
CA ALA A 298 12.61 -13.76 15.64
C ALA A 298 12.66 -12.94 14.35
N LEU A 299 12.36 -13.54 13.19
CA LEU A 299 12.30 -12.83 11.91
C LEU A 299 11.18 -11.79 11.89
N THR A 300 9.98 -12.11 12.38
CA THR A 300 8.88 -11.14 12.50
C THR A 300 9.25 -10.00 13.44
N VAL A 301 9.85 -10.28 14.59
CA VAL A 301 10.28 -9.24 15.55
C VAL A 301 11.35 -8.35 14.93
N ALA A 302 12.37 -8.94 14.28
CA ALA A 302 13.42 -8.18 13.62
C ALA A 302 12.88 -7.31 12.48
N TRP A 303 11.99 -7.87 11.65
CA TRP A 303 11.30 -7.12 10.59
C TRP A 303 10.51 -5.96 11.17
N MET A 304 9.65 -6.21 12.15
CA MET A 304 8.85 -5.17 12.84
C MET A 304 9.71 -4.09 13.49
N ALA A 305 10.76 -4.47 14.20
CA ALA A 305 11.61 -3.52 14.90
C ALA A 305 12.37 -2.62 13.93
N THR A 306 12.88 -3.19 12.83
CA THR A 306 13.60 -2.44 11.81
C THR A 306 12.67 -1.54 11.01
N THR A 307 11.49 -2.01 10.60
CA THR A 307 10.51 -1.18 9.88
C THR A 307 9.96 -0.06 10.77
N LEU A 308 9.67 -0.33 12.04
CA LEU A 308 9.25 0.69 13.01
C LEU A 308 10.32 1.75 13.22
N ALA A 309 11.58 1.34 13.43
CA ALA A 309 12.68 2.28 13.60
C ALA A 309 12.77 3.23 12.39
N ILE A 310 12.76 2.70 11.16
CA ILE A 310 12.81 3.51 9.95
C ILE A 310 11.58 4.42 9.84
N ALA A 311 10.37 3.92 10.11
CA ALA A 311 9.14 4.71 10.06
C ALA A 311 9.14 5.89 11.04
N LEU A 312 9.87 5.80 12.16
CA LEU A 312 10.03 6.89 13.13
C LEU A 312 11.05 7.95 12.69
N PHE A 313 12.02 7.59 11.84
CA PHE A 313 13.06 8.50 11.36
C PHE A 313 12.74 9.14 10.01
N VAL A 314 11.83 8.54 9.22
CA VAL A 314 11.46 9.05 7.89
C VAL A 314 10.25 9.98 8.01
N PRO A 315 10.41 11.30 7.79
CA PRO A 315 9.30 12.24 7.88
C PRO A 315 8.40 12.24 6.63
N ASP A 316 8.98 11.99 5.44
CA ASP A 316 8.30 12.16 4.16
C ASP A 316 7.86 10.84 3.53
N ILE A 317 6.56 10.55 3.60
CA ILE A 317 6.00 9.36 2.95
C ILE A 317 6.11 9.41 1.41
N GLY A 318 6.07 10.59 0.81
CA GLY A 318 6.19 10.75 -0.64
C GLY A 318 7.49 10.16 -1.19
N LYS A 319 8.61 10.35 -0.48
CA LYS A 319 9.91 9.79 -0.85
C LYS A 319 9.94 8.26 -0.75
N VAL A 320 9.28 7.72 0.25
CA VAL A 320 9.13 6.26 0.41
C VAL A 320 8.33 5.69 -0.77
N ILE A 321 7.22 6.35 -1.14
CA ILE A 321 6.39 5.95 -2.28
C ILE A 321 7.16 6.01 -3.60
N GLU A 322 7.98 7.05 -3.84
CA GLU A 322 8.82 7.15 -5.04
C GLU A 322 9.78 5.95 -5.16
N VAL A 323 10.42 5.55 -4.05
CA VAL A 323 11.34 4.40 -4.02
C VAL A 323 10.59 3.09 -4.27
N ILE A 324 9.45 2.87 -3.60
CA ILE A 324 8.62 1.68 -3.79
C ILE A 324 8.16 1.60 -5.24
N GLY A 325 7.65 2.70 -5.78
CA GLY A 325 7.20 2.81 -7.16
C GLY A 325 8.28 2.51 -8.19
N GLY A 326 9.51 2.94 -7.93
CA GLY A 326 10.67 2.60 -8.76
C GLY A 326 10.95 1.10 -8.78
N ILE A 327 10.86 0.42 -7.62
CA ILE A 327 11.01 -1.04 -7.54
C ILE A 327 9.80 -1.74 -8.20
N SER A 328 8.59 -1.23 -7.99
CA SER A 328 7.33 -1.71 -8.58
C SER A 328 7.40 -1.74 -10.11
N ALA A 329 8.04 -0.73 -10.72
CA ALA A 329 8.21 -0.63 -12.16
C ALA A 329 8.98 -1.82 -12.75
N PHE A 330 9.92 -2.44 -12.02
CA PHE A 330 10.57 -3.67 -12.46
C PHE A 330 9.57 -4.84 -12.56
N PHE A 331 8.63 -4.95 -11.62
CA PHE A 331 7.60 -5.99 -11.61
C PHE A 331 6.51 -5.80 -12.64
N ILE A 332 6.25 -4.55 -13.04
CA ILE A 332 5.20 -4.21 -13.99
C ILE A 332 5.74 -4.25 -15.42
N PHE A 333 6.91 -3.66 -15.68
CA PHE A 333 7.42 -3.46 -17.04
C PHE A 333 8.54 -4.44 -17.44
N ILE A 334 9.41 -4.87 -16.52
CA ILE A 334 10.61 -5.63 -16.89
C ILE A 334 10.36 -7.14 -16.83
N PHE A 335 9.76 -7.64 -15.75
CA PHE A 335 9.54 -9.09 -15.61
C PHE A 335 8.46 -9.67 -16.53
N PRO A 336 7.33 -8.97 -16.80
CA PRO A 336 6.31 -9.46 -17.73
C PRO A 336 6.70 -9.28 -19.21
N GLY A 337 7.60 -8.34 -19.52
CA GLY A 337 8.03 -8.01 -20.89
C GLY A 337 7.48 -6.69 -21.41
#